data_AF-A0A8J4WWQ6-F1
#
_entry.id   AF-A0A8J4WWQ6-F1
#
_cell.length_a   1.000
_cell.length_b   1.000
_cell.length_c   1.000
_cell.angle_alpha   90.00
_cell.angle_beta   90.00
_cell.angle_gamma   90.00
#
_symmetry.space_group_name_H-M   'P 1'
#
loop_
_entity.id
_entity.type
_entity.pdbx_description
1 polymer ?
#
loop_
_entity_poly.entity_id
_entity_poly.type
_entity_poly.pdbx_seq_one_letter_code
_entity_poly.pdbx_strand_id
1 'polypeptide(L)'
;MNMKSAVKPLTERQTWKVLEAHYQKVRDLHLRKLFADDPTRGERMTVDAVGLYLDYSKNRVTDETLKLLVQLAEECGLRGRIDAMFRGEKINITENRAVLHVALRAPKEASIVVDGENVVPQVHAVLDKMADFSNRVRSGAWKGYTGKRIRNVINVGIGGSDLGPVMAYEALKHYSDRSMTFRFVSNVDGTDFAEAVHDLDPAETLFIISSKTFTTLETMTNARTARDWLLAGLGGDEKAVAKHFVAVSTNASEVAKFGIDTANMFGFWDWVGGRYSMDSAIGLSTMIAIGPDNFRAMLDGFHQMDEHFRTTPFERNLPVLMGLLAVWYNDFFGAATVAVLPYEQYLKRFPAYLQQLTMESNGKHVTLDGSKVPCDTSPVYWGEPGTNGQHSFYQLIHQGTRLIPCDFIAFYQTLNPLGRHHDILLANVFAQAEALAFGKHRASQGGGHAGLARAHRVFEGNRPSNTFWPSGLLRNLGKLVALTSTASLHRRFGTSTRSTSGVSS
;
A
#
# COMPACT_ATOMS: atom_id res chain seq x y z
N MET A 1 -42.26 -7.59 -3.82
CA MET A 1 -41.76 -6.28 -4.30
C MET A 1 -40.92 -5.65 -3.19
N ASN A 2 -39.60 -5.82 -3.22
CA ASN A 2 -38.73 -5.11 -2.27
C ASN A 2 -38.45 -3.72 -2.84
N MET A 3 -39.06 -2.69 -2.26
CA MET A 3 -38.60 -1.31 -2.41
C MET A 3 -37.15 -1.25 -1.91
N LYS A 4 -36.17 -1.36 -2.82
CA LYS A 4 -34.81 -0.90 -2.55
C LYS A 4 -34.94 0.58 -2.21
N SER A 5 -34.83 0.98 -0.94
CA SER A 5 -34.74 2.40 -0.62
C SER A 5 -33.55 2.95 -1.40
N ALA A 6 -33.80 3.87 -2.33
CA ALA A 6 -32.74 4.47 -3.13
C ALA A 6 -31.69 5.04 -2.16
N VAL A 7 -30.45 4.57 -2.27
CA VAL A 7 -29.37 5.10 -1.45
C VAL A 7 -29.15 6.52 -1.92
N LYS A 8 -29.38 7.49 -1.05
CA LYS A 8 -29.21 8.90 -1.37
C LYS A 8 -27.76 9.16 -1.85
N PRO A 9 -27.54 9.76 -3.03
CA PRO A 9 -26.21 10.08 -3.54
C PRO A 9 -25.39 10.86 -2.51
N LEU A 10 -24.07 10.64 -2.49
CA LEU A 10 -23.15 11.28 -1.52
C LEU A 10 -23.31 12.81 -1.52
N THR A 11 -23.36 13.41 -2.71
CA THR A 11 -23.47 14.87 -2.91
C THR A 11 -24.82 15.46 -2.50
N GLU A 12 -25.85 14.64 -2.36
CA GLU A 12 -27.19 15.11 -1.96
C GLU A 12 -27.41 15.07 -0.45
N ARG A 13 -26.51 14.41 0.30
CA ARG A 13 -26.55 14.27 1.75
C ARG A 13 -26.53 15.62 2.45
N GLN A 14 -27.18 15.70 3.61
CA GLN A 14 -27.29 16.99 4.29
C GLN A 14 -25.92 17.48 4.75
N THR A 15 -25.09 16.57 5.28
CA THR A 15 -23.74 16.93 5.75
C THR A 15 -22.84 17.35 4.60
N TRP A 16 -23.02 16.79 3.40
CA TRP A 16 -22.28 17.21 2.21
C TRP A 16 -22.55 18.68 1.86
N LYS A 17 -23.84 19.08 1.79
CA LYS A 17 -24.21 20.48 1.51
C LYS A 17 -23.69 21.44 2.58
N VAL A 18 -23.65 21.01 3.84
CA VAL A 18 -23.06 21.78 4.93
C VAL A 18 -21.54 21.90 4.75
N LEU A 19 -20.85 20.85 4.33
CA LEU A 19 -19.42 20.89 3.98
C LEU A 19 -19.14 21.80 2.79
N GLU A 20 -19.99 21.84 1.76
CA GLU A 20 -19.85 22.79 0.64
C GLU A 20 -19.95 24.24 1.11
N ALA A 21 -20.92 24.56 1.97
CA ALA A 21 -21.05 25.88 2.57
C ALA A 21 -19.88 26.21 3.51
N HIS A 22 -19.41 25.23 4.27
CA HIS A 22 -18.23 25.37 5.14
C HIS A 22 -16.96 25.63 4.32
N TYR A 23 -16.78 24.90 3.21
CA TYR A 23 -15.67 25.09 2.28
C TYR A 23 -15.56 26.53 1.81
N GLN A 24 -16.68 27.19 1.46
CA GLN A 24 -16.64 28.61 1.06
C GLN A 24 -16.07 29.53 2.15
N LYS A 25 -16.20 29.17 3.44
CA LYS A 25 -15.65 29.94 4.56
C LYS A 25 -14.16 29.65 4.81
N VAL A 26 -13.70 28.42 4.53
CA VAL A 26 -12.35 27.97 4.88
C VAL A 26 -11.38 27.91 3.69
N ARG A 27 -11.87 27.94 2.45
CA ARG A 27 -11.06 27.81 1.21
C ARG A 27 -10.01 28.90 1.02
N ASP A 28 -10.13 30.02 1.72
CA ASP A 28 -9.20 31.15 1.67
C ASP A 28 -8.41 31.30 3.00
N LEU A 29 -8.72 30.47 4.02
CA LEU A 29 -7.93 30.43 5.25
C LEU A 29 -6.53 29.91 4.96
N HIS A 30 -5.56 30.58 5.58
CA HIS A 30 -4.16 30.24 5.47
C HIS A 30 -3.67 29.52 6.72
N LEU A 31 -2.87 28.47 6.53
CA LEU A 31 -2.16 27.77 7.61
C LEU A 31 -1.44 28.70 8.60
N ARG A 32 -0.78 29.78 8.15
CA ARG A 32 -0.17 30.76 9.07
C ARG A 32 -1.17 31.37 10.05
N LYS A 33 -2.38 31.70 9.59
CA LYS A 33 -3.43 32.22 10.46
C LYS A 33 -3.96 31.13 11.39
N LEU A 34 -4.18 29.92 10.88
CA LEU A 34 -4.65 28.79 11.69
C LEU A 34 -3.68 28.45 12.84
N PHE A 35 -2.37 28.52 12.61
CA PHE A 35 -1.36 28.32 13.65
C PHE A 35 -1.19 29.54 14.57
N ALA A 36 -1.41 30.76 14.07
CA ALA A 36 -1.35 31.97 14.89
C ALA A 36 -2.55 32.07 15.85
N ASP A 37 -3.74 31.70 15.37
CA ASP A 37 -4.99 31.73 16.15
C ASP A 37 -5.08 30.55 17.14
N ASP A 38 -4.37 29.44 16.88
CA ASP A 38 -4.27 28.25 17.76
C ASP A 38 -2.80 27.84 17.96
N PRO A 39 -2.08 28.42 18.94
CA PRO A 39 -0.69 28.09 19.20
C PRO A 39 -0.41 26.62 19.57
N THR A 40 -1.41 25.89 20.07
CA THR A 40 -1.28 24.46 20.44
C THR A 40 -1.76 23.53 19.32
N ARG A 41 -2.10 24.07 18.13
CA ARG A 41 -2.55 23.29 16.97
C ARG A 41 -1.61 22.14 16.61
N GLY A 42 -0.31 22.38 16.63
CA GLY A 42 0.72 21.38 16.31
C GLY A 42 0.75 20.21 17.29
N GLU A 43 0.29 20.41 18.53
CA GLU A 43 0.20 19.37 19.56
C GLU A 43 -1.16 18.66 19.49
N ARG A 44 -2.24 19.44 19.33
CA ARG A 44 -3.62 18.96 19.36
C ARG A 44 -4.02 18.19 18.10
N MET A 45 -3.50 18.59 16.94
CA MET A 45 -3.81 17.95 15.66
C MET A 45 -2.82 16.85 15.33
N THR A 46 -2.71 15.93 16.27
CA THR A 46 -1.85 14.76 16.18
C THR A 46 -2.62 13.52 16.61
N VAL A 47 -2.22 12.36 16.11
CA VAL A 47 -2.68 11.07 16.61
C VAL A 47 -1.47 10.18 16.78
N ASP A 48 -1.24 9.72 18.00
CA ASP A 48 -0.32 8.61 18.29
C ASP A 48 -1.16 7.37 18.57
N ALA A 49 -1.07 6.39 17.69
CA ALA A 49 -1.73 5.11 17.89
C ALA A 49 -0.87 3.99 17.32
N VAL A 50 -0.85 2.87 18.04
CA VAL A 50 -0.13 1.64 17.64
C VAL A 50 1.34 1.90 17.26
N GLY A 51 2.01 2.88 17.88
CA GLY A 51 3.41 3.22 17.60
C GLY A 51 3.64 3.94 16.26
N LEU A 52 2.59 4.56 15.71
CA LEU A 52 2.63 5.40 14.53
C LEU A 52 2.05 6.77 14.90
N TYR A 53 2.94 7.77 14.92
CA TYR A 53 2.58 9.16 15.15
C TYR A 53 2.24 9.85 13.83
N LEU A 54 1.09 10.53 13.78
CA LEU A 54 0.63 11.35 12.68
C LEU A 54 0.51 12.80 13.14
N ASP A 55 1.23 13.71 12.50
CA ASP A 55 0.95 15.14 12.51
C ASP A 55 0.12 15.50 11.26
N TYR A 56 -1.12 15.92 11.48
CA TYR A 56 -2.03 16.40 10.43
C TYR A 56 -2.40 17.88 10.63
N SER A 57 -1.65 18.61 11.47
CA SER A 57 -1.86 20.03 11.79
C SER A 57 -1.69 20.97 10.59
N LYS A 58 -0.85 20.57 9.62
CA LYS A 58 -0.53 21.30 8.38
C LYS A 58 -1.57 21.06 7.29
N ASN A 59 -2.82 20.79 7.68
CA ASN A 59 -3.98 20.73 6.81
C ASN A 59 -4.87 21.95 6.97
N ARG A 60 -5.52 22.36 5.88
CA ARG A 60 -6.45 23.50 5.80
C ARG A 60 -7.83 23.10 6.32
N VAL A 61 -7.88 22.77 7.61
CA VAL A 61 -9.07 22.28 8.31
C VAL A 61 -9.21 22.96 9.67
N THR A 62 -10.45 23.17 10.11
CA THR A 62 -10.79 23.61 11.47
C THR A 62 -11.44 22.47 12.25
N ASP A 63 -11.70 22.69 13.54
CA ASP A 63 -12.45 21.74 14.37
C ASP A 63 -13.85 21.47 13.78
N GLU A 64 -14.50 22.51 13.25
CA GLU A 64 -15.77 22.39 12.52
C GLU A 64 -15.59 21.54 11.26
N THR A 65 -14.50 21.72 10.50
CA THR A 65 -14.23 20.87 9.32
C THR A 65 -14.15 19.39 9.71
N LEU A 66 -13.37 19.06 10.75
CA LEU A 66 -13.20 17.67 11.18
C LEU A 66 -14.51 17.08 11.70
N LYS A 67 -15.27 17.84 12.50
CA LYS A 67 -16.59 17.42 12.99
C LYS A 67 -17.54 17.10 11.84
N LEU A 68 -17.61 17.97 10.83
CA LEU A 68 -18.48 17.76 9.66
C LEU A 68 -18.04 16.57 8.81
N LEU A 69 -16.73 16.35 8.65
CA LEU A 69 -16.20 15.18 7.94
C LEU A 69 -16.53 13.87 8.67
N VAL A 70 -16.39 13.84 10.00
CA VAL A 70 -16.80 12.70 10.83
C VAL A 70 -18.31 12.46 10.73
N GLN A 71 -19.12 13.52 10.81
CA GLN A 71 -20.57 13.43 10.64
C GLN A 71 -20.95 12.87 9.25
N LEU A 72 -20.20 13.20 8.19
CA LEU A 72 -20.42 12.64 6.86
C LEU A 72 -20.14 11.13 6.86
N ALA A 73 -19.05 10.69 7.49
CA ALA A 73 -18.73 9.26 7.63
C ALA A 73 -19.83 8.49 8.41
N GLU A 74 -20.37 9.10 9.47
CA GLU A 74 -21.49 8.55 10.23
C GLU A 74 -22.76 8.47 9.37
N GLU A 75 -23.11 9.54 8.64
CA GLU A 75 -24.27 9.56 7.73
C GLU A 75 -24.14 8.47 6.65
N CYS A 76 -22.91 8.20 6.18
CA CYS A 76 -22.61 7.15 5.21
C CYS A 76 -22.62 5.72 5.78
N GLY A 77 -22.82 5.57 7.10
CA GLY A 77 -22.86 4.27 7.78
C GLY A 77 -21.50 3.57 7.81
N LEU A 78 -20.41 4.34 7.91
CA LEU A 78 -19.04 3.81 7.82
C LEU A 78 -18.79 2.68 8.83
N ARG A 79 -19.23 2.84 10.09
CA ARG A 79 -19.02 1.82 11.14
C ARG A 79 -19.64 0.49 10.76
N GLY A 80 -20.88 0.49 10.28
CA GLY A 80 -21.57 -0.72 9.84
C GLY A 80 -20.88 -1.41 8.67
N ARG A 81 -20.28 -0.66 7.73
CA ARG A 81 -19.50 -1.21 6.62
C ARG A 81 -18.18 -1.84 7.07
N ILE A 82 -17.50 -1.21 8.03
CA ILE A 82 -16.31 -1.76 8.67
C ILE A 82 -16.68 -3.08 9.35
N ASP A 83 -17.72 -3.09 10.17
CA ASP A 83 -18.14 -4.29 10.89
C ASP A 83 -18.55 -5.41 9.93
N ALA A 84 -19.26 -5.10 8.83
CA ALA A 84 -19.61 -6.06 7.80
C ALA A 84 -18.38 -6.68 7.12
N MET A 85 -17.34 -5.88 6.83
CA MET A 85 -16.08 -6.39 6.30
C MET A 85 -15.42 -7.37 7.28
N PHE A 86 -15.30 -7.01 8.55
CA PHE A 86 -14.67 -7.85 9.58
C PHE A 86 -15.48 -9.10 9.92
N ARG A 87 -16.80 -9.09 9.71
CA ARG A 87 -17.67 -10.28 9.84
C ARG A 87 -17.63 -11.20 8.61
N GLY A 88 -16.94 -10.82 7.55
CA GLY A 88 -16.88 -11.63 6.33
C GLY A 88 -18.11 -11.56 5.45
N GLU A 89 -18.93 -10.52 5.59
CA GLU A 89 -20.08 -10.30 4.71
C GLU A 89 -19.62 -10.07 3.27
N LYS A 90 -20.48 -10.43 2.30
CA LYS A 90 -20.21 -10.30 0.86
C LYS A 90 -20.35 -8.86 0.37
N ILE A 91 -19.51 -7.97 0.89
CA ILE A 91 -19.53 -6.53 0.58
C ILE A 91 -18.98 -6.20 -0.81
N ASN A 92 -18.27 -7.14 -1.45
CA ASN A 92 -17.99 -7.08 -2.88
C ASN A 92 -19.22 -7.63 -3.63
N ILE A 93 -20.24 -6.79 -3.77
CA ILE A 93 -21.55 -7.20 -4.30
C ILE A 93 -21.52 -7.56 -5.79
N THR A 94 -20.62 -6.95 -6.58
CA THR A 94 -20.56 -7.18 -8.03
C THR A 94 -19.97 -8.53 -8.40
N GLU A 95 -19.18 -9.10 -7.50
CA GLU A 95 -18.64 -10.47 -7.63
C GLU A 95 -19.24 -11.43 -6.61
N ASN A 96 -20.13 -10.95 -5.74
CA ASN A 96 -20.71 -11.69 -4.63
C ASN A 96 -19.65 -12.37 -3.73
N ARG A 97 -18.65 -11.59 -3.29
CA ARG A 97 -17.50 -12.08 -2.51
C ARG A 97 -17.33 -11.33 -1.18
N ALA A 98 -16.76 -12.02 -0.19
CA ALA A 98 -16.23 -11.37 1.00
C ALA A 98 -14.95 -10.57 0.67
N VAL A 99 -14.59 -9.64 1.54
CA VAL A 99 -13.32 -8.88 1.45
C VAL A 99 -12.61 -9.02 2.79
N LEU A 100 -11.67 -9.96 2.88
CA LEU A 100 -11.22 -10.49 4.17
C LEU A 100 -9.71 -10.61 4.35
N HIS A 101 -8.95 -9.74 3.69
CA HIS A 101 -7.50 -9.65 3.89
C HIS A 101 -7.09 -9.49 5.38
N VAL A 102 -7.96 -8.92 6.24
CA VAL A 102 -7.77 -8.89 7.70
C VAL A 102 -7.63 -10.27 8.35
N ALA A 103 -8.23 -11.32 7.78
CA ALA A 103 -8.11 -12.69 8.28
C ALA A 103 -6.70 -13.28 8.09
N LEU A 104 -5.92 -12.76 7.13
CA LEU A 104 -4.55 -13.22 6.83
C LEU A 104 -3.56 -12.95 7.97
N ARG A 105 -3.88 -11.97 8.82
CA ARG A 105 -3.06 -11.53 9.95
C ARG A 105 -3.79 -11.64 11.29
N ALA A 106 -4.92 -12.34 11.35
CA ALA A 106 -5.65 -12.55 12.60
C ALA A 106 -4.88 -13.51 13.53
N PRO A 107 -4.97 -13.34 14.87
CA PRO A 107 -4.43 -14.30 15.84
C PRO A 107 -4.96 -15.72 15.62
N LYS A 108 -4.21 -16.75 16.04
CA LYS A 108 -4.58 -18.17 15.83
C LYS A 108 -5.92 -18.53 16.46
N GLU A 109 -6.26 -17.83 17.54
CA GLU A 109 -7.45 -18.03 18.38
C GLU A 109 -8.67 -17.26 17.86
N ALA A 110 -8.49 -16.39 16.86
CA ALA A 110 -9.59 -15.63 16.29
C ALA A 110 -10.56 -16.54 15.51
N SER A 111 -11.82 -16.10 15.43
CA SER A 111 -12.85 -16.76 14.63
C SER A 111 -13.44 -15.77 13.65
N ILE A 112 -13.24 -16.02 12.36
CA ILE A 112 -13.83 -15.25 11.25
C ILE A 112 -14.51 -16.25 10.34
N VAL A 113 -15.84 -16.21 10.30
CA VAL A 113 -16.67 -17.21 9.62
C VAL A 113 -17.12 -16.68 8.27
N VAL A 114 -16.86 -17.45 7.20
CA VAL A 114 -17.31 -17.16 5.83
C VAL A 114 -18.01 -18.37 5.29
N ASP A 115 -19.24 -18.20 4.79
CA ASP A 115 -20.04 -19.29 4.22
C ASP A 115 -20.13 -20.53 5.14
N GLY A 116 -20.14 -20.30 6.47
CA GLY A 116 -20.27 -21.35 7.49
C GLY A 116 -18.94 -21.91 8.03
N GLU A 117 -17.80 -21.51 7.47
CA GLU A 117 -16.47 -22.02 7.86
C GLU A 117 -15.61 -20.95 8.52
N ASN A 118 -14.93 -21.30 9.63
CA ASN A 118 -13.89 -20.44 10.19
C ASN A 118 -12.62 -20.51 9.31
N VAL A 119 -12.23 -19.40 8.70
CA VAL A 119 -11.11 -19.36 7.75
C VAL A 119 -9.74 -19.23 8.43
N VAL A 120 -9.69 -18.77 9.69
CA VAL A 120 -8.44 -18.49 10.42
C VAL A 120 -7.52 -19.71 10.54
N PRO A 121 -8.00 -20.92 10.91
CA PRO A 121 -7.15 -22.11 10.95
C PRO A 121 -6.50 -22.45 9.60
N GLN A 122 -7.23 -22.24 8.49
CA GLN A 122 -6.72 -22.48 7.14
C GLN A 122 -5.60 -21.49 6.77
N VAL A 123 -5.75 -20.22 7.18
CA VAL A 123 -4.70 -19.19 7.06
C VAL A 123 -3.42 -19.63 7.76
N HIS A 124 -3.52 -20.01 9.04
CA HIS A 124 -2.35 -20.41 9.81
C HIS A 124 -1.70 -21.69 9.29
N ALA A 125 -2.48 -22.64 8.79
CA ALA A 125 -1.92 -23.83 8.13
C ALA A 125 -1.06 -23.48 6.91
N VAL A 126 -1.49 -22.50 6.09
CA VAL A 126 -0.69 -22.02 4.97
C VAL A 126 0.55 -21.26 5.46
N LEU A 127 0.41 -20.38 6.45
CA LEU A 127 1.55 -19.63 7.03
C LEU A 127 2.61 -20.57 7.63
N ASP A 128 2.19 -21.62 8.33
CA ASP A 128 3.08 -22.61 8.92
C ASP A 128 3.76 -23.45 7.82
N LYS A 129 3.04 -23.85 6.77
CA LYS A 129 3.63 -24.50 5.58
C LYS A 129 4.66 -23.60 4.88
N MET A 130 4.37 -22.30 4.73
CA MET A 130 5.31 -21.33 4.18
C MET A 130 6.55 -21.18 5.06
N ALA A 131 6.37 -21.15 6.40
CA ALA A 131 7.45 -21.03 7.35
C ALA A 131 8.40 -22.23 7.28
N ASP A 132 7.86 -23.45 7.21
CA ASP A 132 8.64 -24.68 7.08
C ASP A 132 9.43 -24.70 5.76
N PHE A 133 8.78 -24.35 4.65
CA PHE A 133 9.46 -24.26 3.36
C PHE A 133 10.55 -23.18 3.36
N SER A 134 10.25 -21.98 3.89
CA SER A 134 11.20 -20.88 4.03
C SER A 134 12.44 -21.30 4.84
N ASN A 135 12.24 -21.96 5.98
CA ASN A 135 13.35 -22.46 6.81
C ASN A 135 14.19 -23.50 6.07
N ARG A 136 13.59 -24.39 5.29
CA ARG A 136 14.33 -25.38 4.47
C ARG A 136 15.17 -24.70 3.39
N VAL A 137 14.63 -23.70 2.68
CA VAL A 137 15.37 -22.95 1.67
C VAL A 137 16.53 -22.18 2.31
N ARG A 138 16.24 -21.40 3.37
CA ARG A 138 17.22 -20.56 4.07
C ARG A 138 18.36 -21.37 4.68
N SER A 139 18.05 -22.49 5.35
CA SER A 139 19.07 -23.40 5.91
C SER A 139 19.87 -24.16 4.85
N GLY A 140 19.37 -24.22 3.62
CA GLY A 140 19.93 -25.03 2.55
C GLY A 140 19.60 -26.52 2.67
N ALA A 141 18.62 -26.89 3.48
CA ALA A 141 18.04 -28.24 3.49
C ALA A 141 17.21 -28.52 2.22
N TRP A 142 16.60 -27.49 1.63
CA TRP A 142 16.08 -27.56 0.26
C TRP A 142 17.25 -27.47 -0.72
N LYS A 143 17.46 -28.53 -1.50
CA LYS A 143 18.48 -28.61 -2.54
C LYS A 143 17.85 -28.50 -3.92
N GLY A 144 18.58 -27.85 -4.83
CA GLY A 144 18.31 -27.94 -6.26
C GLY A 144 18.51 -29.37 -6.78
N TYR A 145 18.16 -29.59 -8.05
CA TYR A 145 18.23 -30.87 -8.75
C TYR A 145 19.63 -31.51 -8.69
N THR A 146 20.69 -30.69 -8.74
CA THR A 146 22.09 -31.15 -8.66
C THR A 146 22.60 -31.37 -7.24
N GLY A 147 21.76 -31.18 -6.22
CA GLY A 147 22.16 -31.24 -4.81
C GLY A 147 22.76 -29.94 -4.25
N LYS A 148 22.93 -28.90 -5.07
CA LYS A 148 23.40 -27.58 -4.61
C LYS A 148 22.36 -26.87 -3.74
N ARG A 149 22.83 -25.98 -2.86
CA ARG A 149 21.96 -25.11 -2.04
C ARG A 149 21.34 -24.04 -2.94
N ILE A 150 20.05 -23.74 -2.73
CA ILE A 150 19.43 -22.58 -3.38
C ILE A 150 20.04 -21.28 -2.85
N ARG A 151 20.50 -20.44 -3.77
CA ARG A 151 21.04 -19.09 -3.51
C ARG A 151 20.16 -18.01 -4.10
N ASN A 152 19.44 -18.31 -5.16
CA ASN A 152 18.68 -17.32 -5.91
C ASN A 152 17.19 -17.66 -5.85
N VAL A 153 16.34 -16.67 -5.60
CA VAL A 153 14.89 -16.81 -5.59
C VAL A 153 14.29 -15.76 -6.52
N ILE A 154 13.54 -16.21 -7.52
CA ILE A 154 12.84 -15.34 -8.47
C ILE A 154 11.34 -15.50 -8.28
N ASN A 155 10.66 -14.41 -7.91
CA ASN A 155 9.20 -14.35 -7.95
C ASN A 155 8.74 -13.97 -9.36
N VAL A 156 7.82 -14.75 -9.94
CA VAL A 156 7.22 -14.48 -11.25
C VAL A 156 5.73 -14.20 -11.05
N GLY A 157 5.30 -12.97 -11.30
CA GLY A 157 3.93 -12.54 -11.09
C GLY A 157 3.72 -11.11 -11.58
N ILE A 158 2.47 -10.67 -11.77
CA ILE A 158 2.16 -9.31 -12.22
C ILE A 158 1.12 -8.63 -11.33
N GLY A 159 1.17 -7.30 -11.25
CA GLY A 159 0.25 -6.50 -10.45
C GLY A 159 0.32 -6.86 -8.97
N GLY A 160 -0.79 -7.38 -8.42
CA GLY A 160 -0.87 -7.72 -6.99
C GLY A 160 0.06 -8.86 -6.57
N SER A 161 0.41 -9.75 -7.50
CA SER A 161 1.36 -10.85 -7.30
C SER A 161 2.83 -10.42 -7.34
N ASP A 162 3.11 -9.13 -7.58
CA ASP A 162 4.46 -8.58 -7.71
C ASP A 162 4.67 -7.31 -6.89
N LEU A 163 3.84 -6.29 -7.10
CA LEU A 163 4.01 -4.96 -6.49
C LEU A 163 4.08 -5.01 -4.96
N GLY A 164 3.27 -5.87 -4.33
CA GLY A 164 3.34 -6.13 -2.89
C GLY A 164 4.66 -6.80 -2.49
N PRO A 165 4.96 -8.00 -3.01
CA PRO A 165 6.21 -8.72 -2.73
C PRO A 165 7.49 -7.91 -2.98
N VAL A 166 7.64 -7.24 -4.13
CA VAL A 166 8.85 -6.45 -4.43
C VAL A 166 8.97 -5.25 -3.50
N MET A 167 7.85 -4.62 -3.15
CA MET A 167 7.85 -3.51 -2.20
C MET A 167 8.26 -3.98 -0.80
N ALA A 168 7.67 -5.07 -0.31
CA ALA A 168 7.97 -5.59 1.02
C ALA A 168 9.42 -6.08 1.13
N TYR A 169 9.93 -6.75 0.10
CA TYR A 169 11.33 -7.15 0.03
C TYR A 169 12.27 -5.93 0.06
N GLU A 170 12.06 -4.93 -0.80
CA GLU A 170 12.93 -3.75 -0.82
C GLU A 170 12.85 -2.96 0.49
N ALA A 171 11.65 -2.83 1.07
CA ALA A 171 11.44 -2.20 2.37
C ALA A 171 12.18 -2.94 3.50
N LEU A 172 12.07 -4.26 3.56
CA LEU A 172 12.63 -5.07 4.64
C LEU A 172 14.00 -5.65 4.30
N LYS A 173 14.65 -5.16 3.24
CA LYS A 173 15.93 -5.66 2.73
C LYS A 173 17.03 -5.64 3.80
N HIS A 174 16.99 -4.69 4.74
CA HIS A 174 17.92 -4.68 5.87
C HIS A 174 17.92 -6.00 6.67
N TYR A 175 16.75 -6.61 6.83
CA TYR A 175 16.52 -7.84 7.59
C TYR A 175 16.70 -9.12 6.75
N SER A 176 17.06 -9.01 5.46
CA SER A 176 17.15 -10.17 4.58
C SER A 176 18.43 -10.97 4.81
N ASP A 177 18.40 -12.28 4.53
CA ASP A 177 19.61 -13.09 4.44
C ASP A 177 20.46 -12.62 3.25
N ARG A 178 21.60 -11.98 3.54
CA ARG A 178 22.50 -11.39 2.53
C ARG A 178 23.28 -12.42 1.72
N SER A 179 23.22 -13.70 2.12
CA SER A 179 23.84 -14.81 1.37
C SER A 179 22.95 -15.35 0.24
N MET A 180 21.79 -14.74 0.03
CA MET A 180 20.81 -15.08 -0.99
C MET A 180 20.46 -13.87 -1.86
N THR A 181 20.13 -14.13 -3.12
CA THR A 181 19.71 -13.14 -4.11
C THR A 181 18.22 -13.27 -4.38
N PHE A 182 17.48 -12.17 -4.35
CA PHE A 182 16.05 -12.13 -4.67
C PHE A 182 15.80 -11.20 -5.85
N ARG A 183 15.02 -11.68 -6.83
CA ARG A 183 14.60 -10.92 -8.01
C ARG A 183 13.12 -11.14 -8.29
N PHE A 184 12.54 -10.24 -9.08
CA PHE A 184 11.11 -10.17 -9.35
C PHE A 184 10.94 -9.94 -10.85
N VAL A 185 10.22 -10.85 -11.51
CA VAL A 185 9.90 -10.78 -12.93
C VAL A 185 8.40 -10.60 -13.07
N SER A 186 8.01 -9.53 -13.76
CA SER A 186 6.62 -9.12 -13.88
C SER A 186 6.18 -8.81 -15.29
N ASN A 187 7.00 -8.07 -16.04
CA ASN A 187 6.66 -7.63 -17.37
C ASN A 187 6.79 -8.80 -18.37
N VAL A 188 5.96 -8.82 -19.40
CA VAL A 188 6.06 -9.79 -20.51
C VAL A 188 7.15 -9.42 -21.51
N ASP A 189 7.66 -8.18 -21.44
CA ASP A 189 8.90 -7.80 -22.11
C ASP A 189 10.03 -8.75 -21.69
N GLY A 190 10.59 -9.49 -22.65
CA GLY A 190 11.63 -10.48 -22.41
C GLY A 190 12.89 -9.91 -21.72
N THR A 191 13.09 -8.59 -21.78
CA THR A 191 14.15 -7.89 -21.05
C THR A 191 14.07 -8.13 -19.54
N ASP A 192 12.86 -8.12 -18.96
CA ASP A 192 12.67 -8.27 -17.51
C ASP A 192 13.15 -9.66 -17.03
N PHE A 193 12.83 -10.71 -17.79
CA PHE A 193 13.34 -12.05 -17.51
C PHE A 193 14.84 -12.17 -17.80
N ALA A 194 15.31 -11.69 -18.96
CA ALA A 194 16.70 -11.82 -19.38
C ALA A 194 17.67 -11.18 -18.38
N GLU A 195 17.39 -9.95 -17.93
CA GLU A 195 18.17 -9.26 -16.91
C GLU A 195 18.08 -9.97 -15.56
N ALA A 196 16.90 -10.53 -15.21
CA ALA A 196 16.72 -11.23 -13.95
C ALA A 196 17.54 -12.53 -13.85
N VAL A 197 17.94 -13.16 -14.94
CA VAL A 197 18.71 -14.42 -14.92
C VAL A 197 20.16 -14.32 -15.40
N HIS A 198 20.58 -13.17 -15.93
CA HIS A 198 21.84 -12.97 -16.66
C HIS A 198 23.10 -13.54 -15.96
N ASP A 199 23.19 -13.39 -14.64
CA ASP A 199 24.33 -13.76 -13.79
C ASP A 199 24.01 -14.90 -12.81
N LEU A 200 22.92 -15.65 -13.01
CA LEU A 200 22.47 -16.68 -12.09
C LEU A 200 22.81 -18.11 -12.57
N ASP A 201 23.18 -18.99 -11.63
CA ASP A 201 23.32 -20.43 -11.87
C ASP A 201 21.94 -21.12 -11.80
N PRO A 202 21.44 -21.77 -12.87
CA PRO A 202 20.23 -22.58 -12.86
C PRO A 202 20.19 -23.61 -11.72
N ALA A 203 21.33 -24.22 -11.39
CA ALA A 203 21.44 -25.24 -10.34
C ALA A 203 21.21 -24.70 -8.91
N GLU A 204 21.25 -23.37 -8.72
CA GLU A 204 21.07 -22.70 -7.43
C GLU A 204 19.84 -21.79 -7.40
N THR A 205 18.99 -21.82 -8.43
CA THR A 205 17.89 -20.87 -8.62
C THR A 205 16.52 -21.49 -8.42
N LEU A 206 15.71 -20.91 -7.55
CA LEU A 206 14.32 -21.29 -7.27
C LEU A 206 13.36 -20.24 -7.88
N PHE A 207 12.35 -20.71 -8.60
CA PHE A 207 11.27 -19.88 -9.13
C PHE A 207 9.98 -20.07 -8.30
N ILE A 208 9.34 -18.96 -7.97
CA ILE A 208 8.03 -18.92 -7.31
C ILE A 208 7.04 -18.35 -8.32
N ILE A 209 6.13 -19.18 -8.82
CA ILE A 209 5.12 -18.77 -9.80
C ILE A 209 3.86 -18.31 -9.06
N SER A 210 3.62 -16.99 -9.07
CA SER A 210 2.60 -16.31 -8.28
C SER A 210 1.43 -15.86 -9.16
N SER A 211 0.43 -16.71 -9.32
CA SER A 211 -0.80 -16.40 -10.08
C SER A 211 -2.02 -17.10 -9.49
N LYS A 212 -3.05 -16.31 -9.16
CA LYS A 212 -4.31 -16.82 -8.61
C LYS A 212 -4.92 -17.89 -9.51
N THR A 213 -5.10 -17.57 -10.78
CA THR A 213 -5.72 -18.46 -11.76
C THR A 213 -4.74 -19.44 -12.39
N PHE A 214 -3.44 -19.13 -12.31
CA PHE A 214 -2.37 -19.85 -13.03
C PHE A 214 -2.52 -19.81 -14.56
N THR A 215 -3.21 -18.78 -15.06
CA THR A 215 -3.51 -18.61 -16.49
C THR A 215 -3.20 -17.21 -17.01
N THR A 216 -2.73 -16.30 -16.14
CA THR A 216 -2.36 -14.93 -16.51
C THR A 216 -1.29 -14.95 -17.60
N LEU A 217 -1.57 -14.31 -18.75
CA LEU A 217 -0.75 -14.43 -19.95
C LEU A 217 0.71 -14.05 -19.71
N GLU A 218 0.96 -12.90 -19.11
CA GLU A 218 2.29 -12.39 -18.83
C GLU A 218 3.04 -13.34 -17.87
N THR A 219 2.40 -13.71 -16.77
CA THR A 219 2.99 -14.62 -15.77
C THR A 219 3.30 -15.99 -16.33
N MET A 220 2.39 -16.58 -17.14
CA MET A 220 2.59 -17.92 -17.70
C MET A 220 3.59 -17.93 -18.85
N THR A 221 3.70 -16.83 -19.60
CA THR A 221 4.77 -16.66 -20.61
C THR A 221 6.14 -16.63 -19.91
N ASN A 222 6.28 -15.85 -18.85
CA ASN A 222 7.50 -15.80 -18.06
C ASN A 222 7.79 -17.12 -17.33
N ALA A 223 6.78 -17.80 -16.80
CA ALA A 223 6.95 -19.10 -16.15
C ALA A 223 7.47 -20.17 -17.13
N ARG A 224 6.95 -20.21 -18.35
CA ARG A 224 7.45 -21.12 -19.41
C ARG A 224 8.88 -20.76 -19.80
N THR A 225 9.18 -19.46 -19.98
CA THR A 225 10.53 -18.98 -20.27
C THR A 225 11.52 -19.37 -19.16
N ALA A 226 11.11 -19.23 -17.89
CA ALA A 226 11.89 -19.66 -16.73
C ALA A 226 12.16 -21.17 -16.74
N ARG A 227 11.14 -21.97 -17.09
CA ARG A 227 11.26 -23.43 -17.20
C ARG A 227 12.24 -23.81 -18.29
N ASP A 228 12.12 -23.20 -19.47
CA ASP A 228 13.01 -23.48 -20.60
C ASP A 228 14.46 -23.08 -20.29
N TRP A 229 14.67 -21.91 -19.67
CA TRP A 229 15.99 -21.45 -19.21
C TRP A 229 16.61 -22.41 -18.19
N LEU A 230 15.83 -22.86 -17.20
CA LEU A 230 16.30 -23.80 -16.18
C LEU A 230 16.71 -25.14 -16.81
N LEU A 231 15.84 -25.71 -17.65
CA LEU A 231 16.08 -27.01 -18.27
C LEU A 231 17.28 -26.96 -19.23
N ALA A 232 17.42 -25.90 -20.03
CA ALA A 232 18.60 -25.69 -20.87
C ALA A 232 19.90 -25.66 -20.03
N GLY A 233 19.86 -25.02 -18.86
CA GLY A 233 20.97 -24.95 -17.92
C GLY A 233 21.30 -26.25 -17.18
N LEU A 234 20.36 -27.21 -17.14
CA LEU A 234 20.47 -28.46 -16.38
C LEU A 234 20.45 -29.71 -17.27
N GLY A 235 20.70 -29.55 -18.58
CA GLY A 235 20.80 -30.67 -19.52
C GLY A 235 19.47 -31.29 -19.94
N GLY A 236 18.35 -30.61 -19.69
CA GLY A 236 17.03 -30.96 -20.23
C GLY A 236 16.20 -31.97 -19.43
N ASP A 237 16.61 -32.39 -18.22
CA ASP A 237 15.81 -33.32 -17.41
C ASP A 237 14.62 -32.61 -16.73
N GLU A 238 13.41 -32.94 -17.18
CA GLU A 238 12.13 -32.46 -16.66
C GLU A 238 11.96 -32.67 -15.14
N LYS A 239 12.64 -33.65 -14.54
CA LYS A 239 12.62 -33.87 -13.09
C LYS A 239 13.18 -32.68 -12.30
N ALA A 240 13.96 -31.81 -12.93
CA ALA A 240 14.47 -30.59 -12.31
C ALA A 240 13.35 -29.62 -11.92
N VAL A 241 12.22 -29.59 -12.64
CA VAL A 241 11.11 -28.66 -12.40
C VAL A 241 10.59 -28.79 -10.97
N ALA A 242 10.37 -30.00 -10.48
CA ALA A 242 9.85 -30.26 -9.13
C ALA A 242 10.78 -29.80 -7.98
N LYS A 243 12.05 -29.49 -8.26
CA LYS A 243 13.03 -29.01 -7.27
C LYS A 243 13.29 -27.51 -7.34
N HIS A 244 12.95 -26.88 -8.47
CA HIS A 244 13.28 -25.50 -8.79
C HIS A 244 12.06 -24.62 -9.03
N PHE A 245 10.85 -25.18 -8.99
CA PHE A 245 9.60 -24.42 -9.10
C PHE A 245 8.66 -24.73 -7.95
N VAL A 246 8.05 -23.67 -7.41
CA VAL A 246 6.91 -23.74 -6.49
C VAL A 246 5.82 -22.78 -6.96
N ALA A 247 4.58 -23.03 -6.54
CA ALA A 247 3.43 -22.25 -6.99
C ALA A 247 2.71 -21.58 -5.83
N VAL A 248 2.31 -20.32 -6.04
CA VAL A 248 1.32 -19.63 -5.19
C VAL A 248 0.06 -19.44 -6.02
N SER A 249 -0.94 -20.29 -5.79
CA SER A 249 -2.12 -20.39 -6.65
C SER A 249 -3.29 -21.07 -5.96
N THR A 250 -4.47 -20.94 -6.56
CA THR A 250 -5.67 -21.71 -6.18
C THR A 250 -5.98 -22.84 -7.18
N ASN A 251 -5.20 -22.98 -8.26
CA ASN A 251 -5.49 -23.88 -9.37
C ASN A 251 -4.53 -25.08 -9.41
N ALA A 252 -4.80 -26.09 -8.59
CA ALA A 252 -3.96 -27.29 -8.49
C ALA A 252 -3.81 -28.05 -9.82
N SER A 253 -4.83 -28.02 -10.69
CA SER A 253 -4.79 -28.72 -11.98
C SER A 253 -3.76 -28.10 -12.92
N GLU A 254 -3.77 -26.77 -13.08
CA GLU A 254 -2.80 -26.08 -13.95
C GLU A 254 -1.37 -26.12 -13.37
N VAL A 255 -1.24 -26.07 -12.04
CA VAL A 255 0.05 -26.25 -11.36
C VAL A 255 0.65 -27.64 -11.64
N ALA A 256 -0.15 -28.69 -11.52
CA ALA A 256 0.27 -30.05 -11.81
C ALA A 256 0.63 -30.23 -13.30
N LYS A 257 -0.16 -29.66 -14.23
CA LYS A 257 0.13 -29.68 -15.67
C LYS A 257 1.44 -29.00 -16.03
N PHE A 258 1.83 -27.96 -15.29
CA PHE A 258 3.11 -27.29 -15.46
C PHE A 258 4.30 -28.16 -14.99
N GLY A 259 4.07 -29.17 -14.16
CA GLY A 259 5.11 -30.05 -13.62
C GLY A 259 5.56 -29.68 -12.20
N ILE A 260 4.88 -28.73 -11.54
CA ILE A 260 5.12 -28.42 -10.12
C ILE A 260 4.41 -29.45 -9.26
N ASP A 261 5.14 -30.01 -8.29
CA ASP A 261 4.55 -30.85 -7.25
C ASP A 261 3.56 -30.01 -6.42
N THR A 262 2.30 -30.45 -6.37
CA THR A 262 1.22 -29.76 -5.65
C THR A 262 1.45 -29.72 -4.15
N ALA A 263 2.32 -30.59 -3.61
CA ALA A 263 2.82 -30.46 -2.24
C ALA A 263 3.57 -29.13 -2.02
N ASN A 264 4.16 -28.56 -3.06
CA ASN A 264 4.83 -27.25 -3.06
C ASN A 264 3.95 -26.13 -3.66
N MET A 265 2.63 -26.34 -3.70
CA MET A 265 1.65 -25.29 -3.94
C MET A 265 1.21 -24.64 -2.62
N PHE A 266 1.18 -23.32 -2.58
CA PHE A 266 0.72 -22.53 -1.44
C PHE A 266 -0.58 -21.84 -1.83
N GLY A 267 -1.67 -22.29 -1.21
CA GLY A 267 -3.04 -21.83 -1.50
C GLY A 267 -3.35 -20.47 -0.86
N PHE A 268 -4.33 -19.79 -1.43
CA PHE A 268 -5.00 -18.63 -0.84
C PHE A 268 -6.45 -18.58 -1.35
N TRP A 269 -7.23 -17.60 -0.90
CA TRP A 269 -8.69 -17.62 -1.08
C TRP A 269 -9.20 -16.57 -2.06
N ASP A 270 -10.43 -16.75 -2.52
CA ASP A 270 -11.09 -15.86 -3.47
C ASP A 270 -11.35 -14.46 -2.89
N TRP A 271 -11.62 -14.37 -1.59
CA TRP A 271 -11.80 -13.13 -0.81
C TRP A 271 -10.51 -12.32 -0.60
N VAL A 272 -9.36 -12.86 -1.01
CA VAL A 272 -8.10 -12.11 -1.10
C VAL A 272 -8.03 -11.43 -2.46
N GLY A 273 -8.18 -10.10 -2.46
CA GLY A 273 -7.95 -9.28 -3.65
C GLY A 273 -6.46 -9.12 -3.94
N GLY A 274 -6.06 -9.13 -5.22
CA GLY A 274 -4.64 -9.13 -5.61
C GLY A 274 -3.81 -8.00 -4.98
N ARG A 275 -4.30 -6.77 -5.01
CA ARG A 275 -3.63 -5.60 -4.37
C ARG A 275 -3.61 -5.61 -2.83
N TYR A 276 -4.30 -6.57 -2.20
CA TYR A 276 -4.35 -6.81 -0.76
C TYR A 276 -3.79 -8.20 -0.39
N SER A 277 -2.93 -8.79 -1.24
CA SER A 277 -2.53 -10.21 -1.11
C SER A 277 -1.13 -10.44 -0.54
N MET A 278 -0.30 -9.41 -0.40
CA MET A 278 1.11 -9.53 0.02
C MET A 278 1.30 -10.30 1.34
N ASP A 279 0.36 -10.17 2.26
CA ASP A 279 0.32 -10.81 3.57
C ASP A 279 -0.27 -12.23 3.56
N SER A 280 -0.62 -12.75 2.38
CA SER A 280 -0.99 -14.16 2.15
C SER A 280 0.21 -14.98 1.66
N ALA A 281 -0.06 -16.15 1.05
CA ALA A 281 0.93 -16.95 0.34
C ALA A 281 1.72 -16.19 -0.74
N ILE A 282 1.16 -15.11 -1.30
CA ILE A 282 1.87 -14.24 -2.26
C ILE A 282 3.14 -13.63 -1.64
N GLY A 283 3.18 -13.46 -0.32
CA GLY A 283 4.36 -13.01 0.42
C GLY A 283 5.46 -14.07 0.61
N LEU A 284 5.36 -15.26 0.01
CA LEU A 284 6.33 -16.35 0.21
C LEU A 284 7.78 -15.92 -0.08
N SER A 285 8.01 -15.20 -1.19
CA SER A 285 9.34 -14.67 -1.54
C SER A 285 9.88 -13.74 -0.45
N THR A 286 9.02 -12.88 0.12
CA THR A 286 9.37 -12.00 1.24
C THR A 286 9.69 -12.80 2.50
N MET A 287 8.87 -13.80 2.85
CA MET A 287 9.13 -14.67 4.01
C MET A 287 10.45 -15.45 3.88
N ILE A 288 10.83 -15.89 2.68
CA ILE A 288 12.13 -16.52 2.43
C ILE A 288 13.25 -15.50 2.63
N ALA A 289 13.09 -14.26 2.18
CA ALA A 289 14.10 -13.22 2.32
C ALA A 289 14.37 -12.86 3.79
N ILE A 290 13.34 -12.53 4.56
CA ILE A 290 13.47 -11.98 5.91
C ILE A 290 13.33 -13.01 7.03
N GLY A 291 12.88 -14.22 6.70
CA GLY A 291 12.60 -15.30 7.66
C GLY A 291 11.18 -15.25 8.24
N PRO A 292 10.66 -16.39 8.73
CA PRO A 292 9.28 -16.48 9.23
C PRO A 292 8.95 -15.55 10.39
N ASP A 293 9.89 -15.33 11.31
CA ASP A 293 9.66 -14.51 12.51
C ASP A 293 9.48 -13.03 12.16
N ASN A 294 10.32 -12.52 11.26
CA ASN A 294 10.20 -11.15 10.75
C ASN A 294 8.92 -10.98 9.90
N PHE A 295 8.54 -12.00 9.12
CA PHE A 295 7.27 -11.98 8.39
C PHE A 295 6.08 -11.91 9.36
N ARG A 296 6.06 -12.74 10.41
CA ARG A 296 5.01 -12.69 11.45
C ARG A 296 5.02 -11.36 12.22
N ALA A 297 6.18 -10.76 12.46
CA ALA A 297 6.26 -9.42 13.07
C ALA A 297 5.65 -8.33 12.16
N MET A 298 5.85 -8.43 10.84
CA MET A 298 5.17 -7.58 9.88
C MET A 298 3.65 -7.77 9.94
N LEU A 299 3.16 -9.03 9.94
CA LEU A 299 1.73 -9.35 10.06
C LEU A 299 1.10 -8.82 11.35
N ASP A 300 1.80 -8.91 12.47
CA ASP A 300 1.36 -8.30 13.73
C ASP A 300 1.19 -6.78 13.60
N GLY A 301 2.08 -6.11 12.85
CA GLY A 301 1.90 -4.71 12.49
C GLY A 301 0.61 -4.43 11.71
N PHE A 302 0.27 -5.28 10.73
CA PHE A 302 -1.02 -5.19 10.03
C PHE A 302 -2.20 -5.33 11.02
N HIS A 303 -2.17 -6.37 11.85
CA HIS A 303 -3.24 -6.67 12.80
C HIS A 303 -3.48 -5.53 13.80
N GLN A 304 -2.41 -4.93 14.34
CA GLN A 304 -2.52 -3.78 15.25
C GLN A 304 -3.28 -2.62 14.60
N MET A 305 -2.99 -2.31 13.34
CA MET A 305 -3.67 -1.24 12.61
C MET A 305 -5.10 -1.62 12.24
N ASP A 306 -5.38 -2.90 11.94
CA ASP A 306 -6.74 -3.38 11.68
C ASP A 306 -7.63 -3.24 12.92
N GLU A 307 -7.13 -3.61 14.10
CA GLU A 307 -7.89 -3.47 15.35
C GLU A 307 -8.10 -2.00 15.72
N HIS A 308 -7.09 -1.14 15.53
CA HIS A 308 -7.25 0.31 15.65
C HIS A 308 -8.32 0.84 14.70
N PHE A 309 -8.29 0.41 13.44
CA PHE A 309 -9.28 0.80 12.44
C PHE A 309 -10.70 0.35 12.84
N ARG A 310 -10.83 -0.89 13.30
CA ARG A 310 -12.12 -1.50 13.67
C ARG A 310 -12.77 -0.85 14.87
N THR A 311 -11.98 -0.51 15.89
CA THR A 311 -12.52 -0.21 17.24
C THR A 311 -12.45 1.27 17.62
N THR A 312 -11.49 2.04 17.07
CA THR A 312 -11.26 3.42 17.50
C THR A 312 -12.36 4.39 16.98
N PRO A 313 -12.82 5.35 17.81
CA PRO A 313 -13.68 6.46 17.38
C PRO A 313 -13.08 7.25 16.20
N PHE A 314 -13.93 7.70 15.27
CA PHE A 314 -13.47 8.23 13.98
C PHE A 314 -12.56 9.46 14.08
N GLU A 315 -12.78 10.31 15.09
CA GLU A 315 -11.99 11.48 15.39
C GLU A 315 -10.54 11.17 15.86
N ARG A 316 -10.25 9.92 16.22
CA ARG A 316 -8.90 9.43 16.61
C ARG A 316 -8.42 8.26 15.75
N ASN A 317 -9.18 7.88 14.75
CA ASN A 317 -8.91 6.69 13.94
C ASN A 317 -8.04 7.08 12.73
N LEU A 318 -6.79 6.60 12.73
CA LEU A 318 -5.75 7.00 11.79
C LEU A 318 -6.19 6.81 10.32
N PRO A 319 -6.62 5.61 9.89
CA PRO A 319 -7.12 5.43 8.52
C PRO A 319 -8.34 6.28 8.18
N VAL A 320 -9.26 6.49 9.12
CA VAL A 320 -10.47 7.28 8.87
C VAL A 320 -10.12 8.74 8.68
N LEU A 321 -9.28 9.33 9.55
CA LEU A 321 -8.80 10.69 9.39
C LEU A 321 -8.11 10.90 8.04
N MET A 322 -7.24 9.97 7.64
CA MET A 322 -6.59 10.03 6.32
C MET A 322 -7.60 9.94 5.18
N GLY A 323 -8.58 9.05 5.25
CA GLY A 323 -9.66 8.95 4.27
C GLY A 323 -10.49 10.23 4.18
N LEU A 324 -10.83 10.84 5.32
CA LEU A 324 -11.61 12.08 5.41
C LEU A 324 -10.85 13.29 4.87
N LEU A 325 -9.56 13.44 5.21
CA LEU A 325 -8.70 14.47 4.63
C LEU A 325 -8.57 14.29 3.12
N ALA A 326 -8.47 13.05 2.66
CA ALA A 326 -8.43 12.78 1.23
C ALA A 326 -9.73 13.26 0.56
N VAL A 327 -10.91 12.94 1.10
CA VAL A 327 -12.21 13.46 0.59
C VAL A 327 -12.24 14.98 0.60
N TRP A 328 -11.79 15.60 1.70
CA TRP A 328 -11.73 17.04 1.82
C TRP A 328 -10.95 17.71 0.69
N TYR A 329 -9.75 17.21 0.38
CA TYR A 329 -8.95 17.82 -0.68
C TYR A 329 -9.41 17.46 -2.09
N ASN A 330 -9.81 16.21 -2.31
CA ASN A 330 -10.23 15.77 -3.63
C ASN A 330 -11.54 16.44 -4.06
N ASP A 331 -12.55 16.39 -3.19
CA ASP A 331 -13.92 16.76 -3.56
C ASP A 331 -14.24 18.24 -3.34
N PHE A 332 -13.59 18.89 -2.36
CA PHE A 332 -13.85 20.31 -2.07
C PHE A 332 -12.76 21.23 -2.60
N PHE A 333 -11.48 20.88 -2.43
CA PHE A 333 -10.36 21.65 -2.99
C PHE A 333 -10.02 21.30 -4.45
N GLY A 334 -10.61 20.24 -5.03
CA GLY A 334 -10.31 19.81 -6.40
C GLY A 334 -8.88 19.30 -6.60
N ALA A 335 -8.25 18.78 -5.53
CA ALA A 335 -6.90 18.25 -5.58
C ALA A 335 -6.89 16.85 -6.22
N ALA A 336 -6.64 16.81 -7.53
CA ALA A 336 -6.67 15.57 -8.33
C ALA A 336 -5.50 14.60 -8.07
N THR A 337 -4.49 14.97 -7.28
CA THR A 337 -3.29 14.15 -7.05
C THR A 337 -2.85 14.17 -5.59
N VAL A 338 -2.26 13.07 -5.11
CA VAL A 338 -1.63 12.97 -3.79
C VAL A 338 -0.19 12.48 -3.96
N ALA A 339 0.76 13.17 -3.32
CA ALA A 339 2.17 12.80 -3.34
C ALA A 339 2.52 11.99 -2.08
N VAL A 340 3.07 10.79 -2.24
CA VAL A 340 3.57 9.94 -1.15
C VAL A 340 5.10 10.00 -1.13
N LEU A 341 5.67 10.56 -0.07
CA LEU A 341 7.05 11.02 -0.03
C LEU A 341 7.77 10.36 1.16
N PRO A 342 8.20 9.10 1.03
CA PRO A 342 8.91 8.42 2.11
C PRO A 342 10.35 8.96 2.22
N TYR A 343 10.73 9.44 3.40
CA TYR A 343 12.12 9.75 3.75
C TYR A 343 12.77 8.52 4.37
N GLU A 344 12.71 7.43 3.60
CA GLU A 344 13.30 6.12 3.86
C GLU A 344 13.57 5.49 2.49
N GLN A 345 14.84 5.28 2.15
CA GLN A 345 15.24 4.79 0.83
C GLN A 345 14.77 3.36 0.56
N TYR A 346 14.65 2.54 1.61
CA TYR A 346 14.08 1.19 1.48
C TYR A 346 12.62 1.23 1.01
N LEU A 347 11.88 2.32 1.25
CA LEU A 347 10.50 2.50 0.80
C LEU A 347 10.36 3.02 -0.65
N LYS A 348 11.39 2.96 -1.49
CA LYS A 348 11.34 3.42 -2.90
C LYS A 348 10.22 2.80 -3.76
N ARG A 349 9.76 1.59 -3.43
CA ARG A 349 8.64 0.92 -4.14
C ARG A 349 7.29 1.14 -3.47
N PHE A 350 7.24 1.81 -2.32
CA PHE A 350 6.01 2.06 -1.59
C PHE A 350 5.00 2.91 -2.40
N PRO A 351 5.39 4.03 -3.05
CA PRO A 351 4.47 4.78 -3.90
C PRO A 351 3.87 3.93 -5.04
N ALA A 352 4.67 3.09 -5.71
CA ALA A 352 4.21 2.21 -6.78
C ALA A 352 3.22 1.14 -6.28
N TYR A 353 3.45 0.59 -5.09
CA TYR A 353 2.47 -0.30 -4.44
C TYR A 353 1.15 0.42 -4.15
N LEU A 354 1.21 1.64 -3.60
CA LEU A 354 0.03 2.43 -3.28
C LEU A 354 -0.77 2.87 -4.51
N GLN A 355 -0.11 3.08 -5.65
CA GLN A 355 -0.78 3.36 -6.93
C GLN A 355 -1.79 2.26 -7.25
N GLN A 356 -1.37 1.00 -7.24
CA GLN A 356 -2.31 -0.10 -7.48
C GLN A 356 -3.36 -0.19 -6.37
N LEU A 357 -2.93 -0.14 -5.10
CA LEU A 357 -3.82 -0.28 -3.96
C LEU A 357 -4.98 0.72 -4.01
N THR A 358 -4.70 1.98 -4.32
CA THR A 358 -5.67 3.07 -4.28
C THR A 358 -6.38 3.26 -5.63
N MET A 359 -5.64 3.40 -6.73
CA MET A 359 -6.19 3.76 -8.03
C MET A 359 -6.99 2.62 -8.64
N GLU A 360 -6.54 1.37 -8.50
CA GLU A 360 -7.32 0.21 -8.96
C GLU A 360 -8.55 -0.06 -8.04
N SER A 361 -8.45 0.26 -6.75
CA SER A 361 -9.59 0.14 -5.83
C SER A 361 -10.68 1.16 -6.11
N ASN A 362 -10.29 2.43 -6.26
CA ASN A 362 -11.19 3.58 -6.14
C ASN A 362 -11.34 4.37 -7.45
N GLY A 363 -10.56 4.10 -8.49
CA GLY A 363 -10.71 4.68 -9.83
C GLY A 363 -11.96 4.14 -10.52
N LYS A 364 -13.13 4.54 -10.03
CA LYS A 364 -14.43 3.98 -10.41
C LYS A 364 -15.38 5.11 -10.81
N HIS A 365 -16.34 4.81 -11.66
CA HIS A 365 -17.35 5.76 -12.11
C HIS A 365 -18.80 5.26 -11.92
N VAL A 366 -18.97 4.06 -11.36
CA VAL A 366 -20.28 3.44 -11.06
C VAL A 366 -20.37 3.12 -9.58
N THR A 367 -21.52 3.42 -9.01
CA THR A 367 -21.84 3.16 -7.62
C THR A 367 -22.21 1.69 -7.34
N LEU A 368 -22.43 1.32 -6.08
CA LEU A 368 -22.90 -0.02 -5.68
C LEU A 368 -24.36 -0.28 -6.13
N ASP A 369 -25.17 0.76 -6.30
CA ASP A 369 -26.53 0.61 -6.82
C ASP A 369 -26.60 0.63 -8.36
N GLY A 370 -25.46 0.79 -9.03
CA GLY A 370 -25.35 0.79 -10.49
C GLY A 370 -25.52 2.16 -11.14
N SER A 371 -25.73 3.23 -10.37
CA SER A 371 -25.79 4.61 -10.88
C SER A 371 -24.39 5.19 -11.15
N LYS A 372 -24.33 6.27 -11.95
CA LYS A 372 -23.08 7.00 -12.20
C LYS A 372 -22.69 7.83 -10.97
N VAL A 373 -21.42 7.82 -10.60
CA VAL A 373 -20.92 8.63 -9.47
C VAL A 373 -21.00 10.12 -9.83
N PRO A 374 -21.55 10.99 -8.96
CA PRO A 374 -21.72 12.42 -9.24
C PRO A 374 -20.51 13.30 -8.87
N CYS A 375 -19.44 12.71 -8.31
CA CYS A 375 -18.23 13.39 -7.84
C CYS A 375 -16.96 12.66 -8.29
N ASP A 376 -15.80 13.27 -8.05
CA ASP A 376 -14.50 12.65 -8.31
C ASP A 376 -14.26 11.46 -7.37
N THR A 377 -13.53 10.43 -7.85
CA THR A 377 -13.28 9.21 -7.06
C THR A 377 -11.85 9.08 -6.57
N SER A 378 -10.97 8.28 -7.18
CA SER A 378 -9.56 8.21 -6.75
C SER A 378 -8.77 9.38 -7.31
N PRO A 379 -7.92 10.06 -6.52
CA PRO A 379 -6.90 10.93 -7.07
C PRO A 379 -5.77 10.07 -7.67
N VAL A 380 -4.88 10.70 -8.41
CA VAL A 380 -3.64 10.09 -8.90
C VAL A 380 -2.63 10.06 -7.76
N TYR A 381 -2.18 8.86 -7.39
CA TYR A 381 -1.10 8.68 -6.41
C TYR A 381 0.24 8.59 -7.12
N TRP A 382 1.25 9.27 -6.57
CA TRP A 382 2.60 9.28 -7.13
C TRP A 382 3.62 9.69 -6.07
N GLY A 383 4.91 9.52 -6.35
CA GLY A 383 5.97 10.00 -5.46
C GLY A 383 7.26 9.20 -5.58
N GLU A 384 8.29 9.71 -4.92
CA GLU A 384 9.64 9.15 -4.84
C GLU A 384 10.19 9.41 -3.44
N PRO A 385 11.18 8.63 -2.98
CA PRO A 385 11.84 8.90 -1.72
C PRO A 385 12.40 10.32 -1.61
N GLY A 386 12.30 10.88 -0.40
CA GLY A 386 13.11 12.02 -0.01
C GLY A 386 14.57 11.60 0.19
N THR A 387 15.56 12.40 -0.19
CA THR A 387 15.46 13.76 -0.75
C THR A 387 15.37 13.81 -2.28
N ASN A 388 15.43 12.67 -2.98
CA ASN A 388 15.45 12.60 -4.44
C ASN A 388 14.28 13.36 -5.08
N GLY A 389 13.06 13.22 -4.54
CA GLY A 389 11.89 13.96 -5.01
C GLY A 389 12.07 15.49 -4.93
N GLN A 390 12.82 16.00 -3.94
CA GLN A 390 13.10 17.43 -3.80
C GLN A 390 13.85 18.00 -5.00
N HIS A 391 14.74 17.19 -5.58
CA HIS A 391 15.57 17.54 -6.73
C HIS A 391 14.96 17.13 -8.08
N SER A 392 13.68 16.74 -8.08
CA SER A 392 12.96 16.32 -9.28
C SER A 392 11.71 17.17 -9.51
N PHE A 393 10.74 17.10 -8.61
CA PHE A 393 9.39 17.62 -8.85
C PHE A 393 8.85 18.54 -7.74
N TYR A 394 9.58 18.74 -6.64
CA TYR A 394 9.12 19.63 -5.56
C TYR A 394 8.97 21.08 -5.99
N GLN A 395 9.66 21.51 -7.06
CA GLN A 395 9.42 22.80 -7.70
C GLN A 395 7.93 22.99 -8.06
N LEU A 396 7.32 21.97 -8.67
CA LEU A 396 5.90 21.98 -9.01
C LEU A 396 5.03 21.92 -7.75
N ILE A 397 5.43 21.11 -6.76
CA ILE A 397 4.69 21.04 -5.49
C ILE A 397 4.67 22.41 -4.80
N HIS A 398 5.77 23.17 -4.80
CA HIS A 398 5.90 24.44 -4.07
C HIS A 398 5.37 25.68 -4.80
N GLN A 399 5.60 25.79 -6.11
CA GLN A 399 5.27 27.00 -6.87
C GLN A 399 4.36 26.72 -8.08
N GLY A 400 4.01 25.46 -8.33
CA GLY A 400 3.06 25.09 -9.37
C GLY A 400 1.64 25.54 -9.05
N THR A 401 0.81 25.59 -10.08
CA THR A 401 -0.59 26.04 -10.01
C THR A 401 -1.56 24.96 -9.52
N ARG A 402 -1.09 23.74 -9.30
CA ARG A 402 -1.88 22.64 -8.73
C ARG A 402 -1.67 22.57 -7.22
N LEU A 403 -2.76 22.35 -6.48
CA LEU A 403 -2.70 21.97 -5.07
C LEU A 403 -2.43 20.46 -4.97
N ILE A 404 -1.37 20.08 -4.26
CA ILE A 404 -0.92 18.70 -4.14
C ILE A 404 -0.73 18.38 -2.66
N PRO A 405 -1.71 17.71 -2.01
CA PRO A 405 -1.52 17.14 -0.69
C PRO A 405 -0.35 16.16 -0.68
N CYS A 406 0.48 16.26 0.36
CA CYS A 406 1.69 15.46 0.52
C CYS A 406 1.64 14.63 1.80
N ASP A 407 1.93 13.33 1.69
CA ASP A 407 2.12 12.44 2.82
C ASP A 407 3.61 12.15 3.00
N PHE A 408 4.21 12.79 4.00
CA PHE A 408 5.60 12.54 4.41
C PHE A 408 5.64 11.34 5.35
N ILE A 409 6.56 10.41 5.13
CA ILE A 409 6.79 9.26 6.01
C ILE A 409 8.26 9.26 6.40
N ALA A 410 8.58 9.52 7.67
CA ALA A 410 9.95 9.61 8.15
C ALA A 410 10.14 8.75 9.41
N PHE A 411 11.15 7.88 9.42
CA PHE A 411 11.47 7.06 10.58
C PHE A 411 12.45 7.80 11.47
N TYR A 412 12.28 7.74 12.79
CA TYR A 412 13.21 8.41 13.70
C TYR A 412 14.44 7.59 14.08
N GLN A 413 14.42 6.29 13.76
CA GLN A 413 15.59 5.42 13.89
C GLN A 413 16.02 4.98 12.49
N THR A 414 17.28 5.22 12.17
CA THR A 414 17.89 4.68 10.96
C THR A 414 18.31 3.23 11.15
N LEU A 415 18.11 2.42 10.11
CA LEU A 415 18.67 1.07 10.03
C LEU A 415 20.16 1.08 9.67
N ASN A 416 20.70 2.22 9.23
CA ASN A 416 22.10 2.39 8.83
C ASN A 416 22.68 3.65 9.50
N PRO A 417 23.20 3.55 10.75
CA PRO A 417 23.69 4.70 11.52
C PRO A 417 25.05 5.19 11.01
N LEU A 418 25.04 5.88 9.88
CA LEU A 418 26.23 6.46 9.23
C LEU A 418 26.36 7.94 9.57
N GLY A 419 27.17 8.28 10.56
CA GLY A 419 27.46 9.66 10.95
C GLY A 419 26.19 10.50 11.12
N ARG A 420 26.13 11.65 10.44
CA ARG A 420 25.00 12.60 10.49
C ARG A 420 24.00 12.45 9.33
N HIS A 421 24.09 11.37 8.54
CA HIS A 421 23.25 11.21 7.35
C HIS A 421 21.76 11.25 7.69
N HIS A 422 21.36 10.59 8.79
CA HIS A 422 19.95 10.52 9.17
C HIS A 422 19.44 11.86 9.70
N ASP A 423 20.22 12.58 10.52
CA ASP A 423 19.85 13.92 11.00
C ASP A 423 19.60 14.89 9.83
N ILE A 424 20.47 14.84 8.82
CA ILE A 424 20.34 15.67 7.61
C ILE A 424 19.08 15.29 6.83
N LEU A 425 18.77 13.99 6.72
CA LEU A 425 17.54 13.51 6.10
C LEU A 425 16.29 14.00 6.83
N LEU A 426 16.27 13.92 8.17
CA LEU A 426 15.13 14.36 8.98
C LEU A 426 14.96 15.88 8.95
N ALA A 427 16.05 16.65 8.99
CA ALA A 427 16.01 18.10 8.84
C ALA A 427 15.29 18.51 7.55
N ASN A 428 15.48 17.75 6.47
CA ASN A 428 14.81 17.96 5.20
C ASN A 428 13.29 17.71 5.28
N VAL A 429 12.83 16.64 5.95
CA VAL A 429 11.38 16.37 6.14
C VAL A 429 10.70 17.55 6.80
N PHE A 430 11.28 18.00 7.92
CA PHE A 430 10.71 19.09 8.72
C PHE A 430 10.71 20.40 7.95
N ALA A 431 11.82 20.74 7.30
CA ALA A 431 11.93 21.95 6.50
C ALA A 431 10.94 21.96 5.32
N GLN A 432 10.71 20.81 4.68
CA GLN A 432 9.76 20.71 3.57
C GLN A 432 8.31 20.84 4.04
N ALA A 433 7.94 20.14 5.12
CA ALA A 433 6.61 20.27 5.71
C ALA A 433 6.32 21.71 6.17
N GLU A 434 7.31 22.37 6.78
CA GLU A 434 7.23 23.79 7.19
C GLU A 434 7.10 24.72 5.98
N ALA A 435 7.96 24.56 4.97
CA ALA A 435 7.97 25.40 3.78
C ALA A 435 6.66 25.30 2.98
N LEU A 436 6.08 24.11 2.85
CA LEU A 436 4.77 23.91 2.22
C LEU A 436 3.67 24.62 3.00
N ALA A 437 3.68 24.54 4.33
CA ALA A 437 2.65 25.13 5.16
C ALA A 437 2.70 26.66 5.17
N PHE A 438 3.88 27.24 5.38
CA PHE A 438 4.02 28.66 5.70
C PHE A 438 4.60 29.52 4.58
N GLY A 439 5.26 28.90 3.61
CA GLY A 439 5.88 29.60 2.49
C GLY A 439 6.99 30.55 2.92
N LYS A 440 7.37 31.45 2.00
CA LYS A 440 8.38 32.48 2.19
C LYS A 440 8.00 33.71 1.36
N HIS A 441 7.36 34.68 2.02
CA HIS A 441 6.92 35.93 1.38
C HIS A 441 8.01 36.99 1.30
N ARG A 442 9.00 36.95 2.20
CA ARG A 442 10.13 37.87 2.18
C ARG A 442 11.32 37.14 1.57
N ALA A 443 11.58 37.40 0.29
CA ALA A 443 12.93 37.22 -0.23
C ALA A 443 13.84 38.04 0.70
N SER A 444 14.77 37.39 1.39
CA SER A 444 15.75 38.05 2.24
C SER A 444 16.29 39.27 1.50
N GLN A 445 16.17 40.45 2.12
CA GLN A 445 16.60 41.75 1.58
C GLN A 445 18.10 41.82 1.22
N GLY A 446 18.85 40.73 1.34
CA GLY A 446 20.31 40.65 1.20
C GLY A 446 20.85 40.02 -0.09
N GLY A 447 20.01 39.71 -1.09
CA GLY A 447 20.49 39.33 -2.42
C GLY A 447 20.04 40.39 -3.41
N GLY A 448 20.98 41.14 -4.00
CA GLY A 448 20.76 42.31 -4.87
C GLY A 448 20.00 42.05 -6.17
N HIS A 449 18.78 41.52 -6.07
CA HIS A 449 17.89 41.24 -7.19
C HIS A 449 16.61 42.04 -6.96
N ALA A 450 16.55 43.22 -7.59
CA ALA A 450 15.37 44.05 -7.64
C ALA A 450 14.38 43.56 -8.71
N GLY A 451 13.10 43.90 -8.56
CA GLY A 451 12.07 43.68 -9.59
C GLY A 451 11.63 42.22 -9.78
N LEU A 452 11.49 41.80 -11.03
CA LEU A 452 10.89 40.53 -11.47
C LEU A 452 11.47 39.28 -10.77
N ALA A 453 12.79 39.27 -10.55
CA ALA A 453 13.49 38.18 -9.88
C ALA A 453 13.01 37.93 -8.43
N ARG A 454 12.42 38.94 -7.76
CA ARG A 454 11.83 38.78 -6.43
C ARG A 454 10.52 37.98 -6.49
N ALA A 455 9.69 38.17 -7.52
CA ALA A 455 8.43 37.44 -7.69
C ALA A 455 8.65 35.93 -7.86
N HIS A 456 9.68 35.54 -8.63
CA HIS A 456 10.04 34.14 -8.82
C HIS A 456 10.57 33.43 -7.56
N ARG A 457 10.93 34.18 -6.50
CA ARG A 457 11.46 33.64 -5.24
C ARG A 457 10.40 33.59 -4.13
N VAL A 458 9.16 33.97 -4.41
CA VAL A 458 8.05 33.89 -3.45
C VAL A 458 7.55 32.46 -3.38
N PHE A 459 7.39 31.96 -2.16
CA PHE A 459 6.67 30.72 -1.87
C PHE A 459 5.40 31.11 -1.13
N GLU A 460 4.24 30.84 -1.71
CA GLU A 460 2.94 31.25 -1.14
C GLU A 460 2.59 30.47 0.14
N GLY A 461 3.13 29.26 0.27
CA GLY A 461 2.75 28.34 1.34
C GLY A 461 1.31 27.86 1.18
N ASN A 462 0.66 27.54 2.29
CA ASN A 462 -0.72 27.06 2.34
C ASN A 462 -0.96 25.74 1.57
N ARG A 463 0.08 24.93 1.45
CA ARG A 463 0.06 23.63 0.77
C ARG A 463 0.01 22.52 1.82
N PRO A 464 -0.98 21.62 1.74
CA PRO A 464 -1.28 20.73 2.84
C PRO A 464 -0.34 19.53 2.89
N SER A 465 -0.03 19.09 4.11
CA SER A 465 0.77 17.89 4.32
C SER A 465 0.40 17.13 5.58
N ASN A 466 0.52 15.81 5.53
CA ASN A 466 0.57 14.92 6.69
C ASN A 466 2.01 14.47 6.92
N THR A 467 2.41 14.30 8.18
CA THR A 467 3.73 13.75 8.53
C THR A 467 3.58 12.56 9.44
N PHE A 468 4.00 11.40 8.95
CA PHE A 468 4.07 10.15 9.71
C PHE A 468 5.47 9.96 10.28
N TRP A 469 5.52 9.55 11.55
CA TRP A 469 6.76 9.43 12.31
C TRP A 469 6.90 8.09 13.04
N PRO A 470 7.02 6.95 12.31
CA PRO A 470 7.21 5.63 12.90
C PRO A 470 8.59 5.40 13.55
N SER A 471 8.63 4.46 14.49
CA SER A 471 9.85 4.11 15.25
C SER A 471 10.88 3.24 14.54
N GLY A 472 10.43 2.21 13.83
CA GLY A 472 11.29 1.32 13.05
C GLY A 472 10.52 0.60 11.96
N LEU A 473 11.22 0.06 10.97
CA LEU A 473 10.57 -0.34 9.71
C LEU A 473 9.77 -1.66 9.79
N LEU A 474 10.25 -2.67 10.52
CA LEU A 474 9.73 -4.04 10.46
C LEU A 474 8.21 -4.15 10.68
N ARG A 475 7.72 -3.81 11.89
CA ARG A 475 6.28 -3.86 12.19
C ARG A 475 5.53 -2.69 11.54
N ASN A 476 6.18 -1.53 11.42
CA ASN A 476 5.50 -0.34 10.92
C ASN A 476 5.26 -0.38 9.41
N LEU A 477 5.98 -1.21 8.64
CA LEU A 477 5.61 -1.48 7.26
C LEU A 477 4.20 -2.05 7.17
N GLY A 478 3.89 -3.06 8.00
CA GLY A 478 2.55 -3.65 8.06
C GLY A 478 1.49 -2.63 8.46
N LYS A 479 1.79 -1.77 9.44
CA LYS A 479 0.90 -0.67 9.85
C LYS A 479 0.65 0.33 8.74
N LEU A 480 1.69 0.76 8.02
CA LEU A 480 1.57 1.72 6.91
C LEU A 480 0.74 1.15 5.74
N VAL A 481 0.94 -0.13 5.41
CA VAL A 481 0.15 -0.81 4.39
C VAL A 481 -1.30 -0.97 4.86
N ALA A 482 -1.54 -1.45 6.08
CA ALA A 482 -2.89 -1.57 6.64
C ALA A 482 -3.61 -0.22 6.70
N LEU A 483 -2.91 0.84 7.12
CA LEU A 483 -3.43 2.21 7.20
C LEU A 483 -3.95 2.69 5.84
N THR A 484 -3.15 2.50 4.79
CA THR A 484 -3.52 2.92 3.43
C THR A 484 -4.60 2.03 2.83
N SER A 485 -4.57 0.71 3.09
CA SER A 485 -5.58 -0.24 2.61
C SER A 485 -6.97 0.05 3.17
N THR A 486 -7.05 0.35 4.47
CA THR A 486 -8.31 0.63 5.18
C THR A 486 -8.85 2.01 4.82
N ALA A 487 -7.98 3.02 4.70
CA ALA A 487 -8.34 4.33 4.16
C ALA A 487 -8.87 4.23 2.72
N SER A 488 -8.27 3.39 1.87
CA SER A 488 -8.70 3.19 0.49
C SER A 488 -10.05 2.47 0.39
N LEU A 489 -10.34 1.46 1.22
CA LEU A 489 -11.56 0.67 1.14
C LEU A 489 -12.84 1.49 1.34
N HIS A 490 -12.75 2.65 1.99
CA HIS A 490 -13.90 3.38 2.51
C HIS A 490 -14.15 4.74 1.83
N ARG A 491 -13.30 5.15 0.89
CA ARG A 491 -13.71 6.07 -0.20
C ARG A 491 -14.77 5.47 -1.12
N ARG A 492 -15.08 4.17 -0.97
CA ARG A 492 -16.23 3.50 -1.58
C ARG A 492 -17.52 3.98 -0.91
N PHE A 493 -17.90 5.24 -1.13
CA PHE A 493 -19.24 5.75 -0.87
C PHE A 493 -20.24 5.15 -1.86
N GLY A 494 -20.32 3.83 -1.77
CA GLY A 494 -20.96 2.94 -2.70
C GLY A 494 -20.38 2.97 -4.09
N THR A 495 -19.17 2.46 -4.37
CA THR A 495 -18.65 2.19 -5.74
C THR A 495 -18.23 0.74 -5.97
N SER A 496 -18.33 0.25 -7.21
CA SER A 496 -18.05 -1.13 -7.64
C SER A 496 -16.56 -1.55 -7.47
N THR A 497 -16.30 -2.85 -7.34
CA THR A 497 -14.99 -3.45 -6.96
C THR A 497 -14.20 -4.07 -8.13
N ARG A 498 -14.78 -4.20 -9.33
CA ARG A 498 -14.20 -4.95 -10.45
C ARG A 498 -12.78 -4.46 -10.80
N SER A 499 -11.84 -5.39 -10.96
CA SER A 499 -10.46 -5.12 -11.40
C SER A 499 -10.39 -4.90 -12.92
N THR A 500 -9.36 -4.17 -13.37
CA THR A 500 -9.07 -3.94 -14.80
C THR A 500 -8.41 -5.12 -15.49
N SER A 501 -8.11 -6.20 -14.76
CA SER A 501 -7.46 -7.42 -15.26
C SER A 501 -8.23 -8.18 -16.35
N GLY A 502 -9.42 -7.70 -16.75
CA GLY A 502 -10.19 -8.23 -17.88
C GLY A 502 -10.16 -7.37 -19.15
N VAL A 503 -9.36 -6.29 -19.20
CA VAL A 503 -9.21 -5.46 -20.41
C VAL A 503 -8.12 -6.01 -21.34
N SER A 504 -7.18 -6.80 -20.82
CA SER A 504 -6.04 -7.36 -21.54
C SER A 504 -6.25 -8.81 -22.05
N SER A 505 -7.50 -9.27 -22.18
CA SER A 505 -7.82 -10.60 -22.76
C SER A 505 -8.06 -10.53 -24.26
#